data_AF-A0A2N9G8U4-F1
#
_entry.id   AF-A0A2N9G8U4-F1
#
_cell.length_a   1.000
_cell.length_b   1.000
_cell.length_c   1.000
_cell.angle_alpha   90.00
_cell.angle_beta   90.00
_cell.angle_gamma   90.00
#
_symmetry.space_group_name_H-M   'P 1'
#
loop_
_entity.id
_entity.type
_entity.pdbx_description
1 polymer ?
#
loop_
_entity_poly.entity_id
_entity_poly.type
_entity_poly.pdbx_seq_one_letter_code
_entity_poly.pdbx_strand_id
1 'polypeptide(L)'
;MWKLKIAEGGPELVSLNNFIGRQHWEFDPDAGTPEERAEVESVREDFKKNRFQKKQSADLLMRMQLRKENPCGPIPPPVKVKEREVVTEEAVITTLRRALSFYSSIQAHDGHWPAESAGPLFFLQPMVMALYITGALNAMFSPAHQKEIIRYLYNHQNEDGGWGFHIEGHSTMFGTALSYIALRILGEGPEDGEDSAMAKGQKWILDHGGLVAIPSWGKFWVTVLGVYEWSGCNPLPPEFWLLPNISPMHPGKMLCYCRLVYMPMSYLYGKRFVGPITGLVQSLRQELYNEPYHQISWNNARTTIAKEDLYYPHPLIQDMLWGVLHHVAEPILTRWPFSKLREKALEAAIGHVRYEDENSQYLCIGSVEKVLCLIARWVEDPNSEAYKRHLARLPDNYWVAEDGLKIQVIMQKCIISTSINM
;
A
#
# COMPACT_ATOMS: atom_id res chain seq x y z
N MET A 1 6.17 10.62 -21.22
CA MET A 1 6.65 9.28 -20.85
C MET A 1 7.10 9.29 -19.39
N TRP A 2 6.98 8.15 -18.70
CA TRP A 2 7.53 7.99 -17.35
C TRP A 2 9.04 7.76 -17.40
N LYS A 3 9.79 8.45 -16.55
CA LYS A 3 11.25 8.35 -16.43
C LYS A 3 11.61 7.80 -15.05
N LEU A 4 12.47 6.80 -15.02
CA LEU A 4 13.08 6.30 -13.79
C LEU A 4 14.24 7.24 -13.42
N LYS A 5 14.19 7.79 -12.21
CA LYS A 5 15.22 8.65 -11.65
C LYS A 5 16.00 7.88 -10.59
N ILE A 6 17.31 7.99 -10.65
CA ILE A 6 18.24 7.25 -9.79
C ILE A 6 19.17 8.23 -9.10
N ALA A 7 19.36 8.04 -7.80
CA ALA A 7 20.28 8.82 -6.96
C ALA A 7 20.05 10.36 -6.99
N GLU A 8 18.87 10.80 -7.40
CA GLU A 8 18.49 12.21 -7.41
C GLU A 8 17.84 12.61 -6.07
N GLY A 9 18.20 13.79 -5.57
CA GLY A 9 17.57 14.42 -4.39
C GLY A 9 16.37 15.28 -4.77
N GLY A 10 15.89 16.10 -3.83
CA GLY A 10 14.77 17.00 -4.05
C GLY A 10 14.50 17.90 -2.85
N PRO A 11 13.58 18.87 -2.99
CA PRO A 11 13.15 19.72 -1.88
C PRO A 11 12.65 18.88 -0.70
N GLU A 12 12.96 19.30 0.53
CA GLU A 12 12.58 18.62 1.78
C GLU A 12 13.13 17.19 1.98
N LEU A 13 13.99 16.71 1.06
CA LEU A 13 14.65 15.41 1.19
C LEU A 13 16.01 15.56 1.90
N VAL A 14 16.26 14.66 2.85
CA VAL A 14 17.54 14.55 3.56
C VAL A 14 18.13 13.17 3.31
N SER A 15 19.45 13.07 3.14
CA SER A 15 20.09 11.77 2.92
C SER A 15 21.43 11.72 3.64
N LEU A 16 21.76 10.54 4.19
CA LEU A 16 23.06 10.27 4.80
C LEU A 16 24.10 9.71 3.82
N ASN A 17 23.67 9.28 2.63
CA ASN A 17 24.52 8.61 1.64
C ASN A 17 24.39 9.24 0.24
N ASN A 18 24.10 10.55 0.16
CA ASN A 18 23.89 11.26 -1.12
C ASN A 18 22.88 10.59 -2.07
N PHE A 19 21.80 10.02 -1.53
CA PHE A 19 20.71 9.38 -2.26
C PHE A 19 21.10 8.13 -3.05
N ILE A 20 22.30 7.57 -2.83
CA ILE A 20 22.71 6.30 -3.46
C ILE A 20 21.69 5.20 -3.11
N GLY A 21 21.20 4.51 -4.13
CA GLY A 21 20.14 3.51 -4.03
C GLY A 21 18.72 4.07 -4.07
N ARG A 22 18.53 5.40 -4.14
CA ARG A 22 17.19 5.98 -4.30
C ARG A 22 16.71 5.79 -5.73
N GLN A 23 15.46 5.34 -5.87
CA GLN A 23 14.77 5.18 -7.13
C GLN A 23 13.37 5.79 -7.03
N HIS A 24 12.98 6.60 -8.01
CA HIS A 24 11.62 7.14 -8.10
C HIS A 24 11.22 7.38 -9.56
N TRP A 25 9.92 7.50 -9.81
CA TRP A 25 9.38 7.70 -11.16
C TRP A 25 8.81 9.12 -11.31
N GLU A 26 9.15 9.77 -12.42
CA GLU A 26 8.63 11.09 -12.79
C GLU A 26 7.98 11.05 -14.17
N PHE A 27 6.85 11.75 -14.32
CA PHE A 27 6.19 11.88 -15.61
C PHE A 27 6.65 13.15 -16.33
N ASP A 28 7.15 12.98 -17.55
CA ASP A 28 7.56 14.07 -18.42
C ASP A 28 6.74 14.00 -19.74
N PRO A 29 5.84 14.96 -20.02
CA PRO A 29 4.98 14.91 -21.21
C PRO A 29 5.76 15.01 -22.53
N ASP A 30 6.97 15.57 -22.51
CA ASP A 30 7.82 15.82 -23.68
C ASP A 30 8.87 14.70 -23.86
N ALA A 31 9.08 13.87 -22.84
CA ALA A 31 9.97 12.71 -22.91
C ALA A 31 9.53 11.63 -23.91
N GLY A 32 10.53 11.06 -24.58
CA GLY A 32 10.43 9.85 -25.41
C GLY A 32 10.03 10.15 -26.85
N THR A 33 10.64 9.44 -27.81
CA THR A 33 10.26 9.53 -29.23
C THR A 33 8.87 8.93 -29.47
N PRO A 34 8.21 9.20 -30.61
CA PRO A 34 6.94 8.56 -30.94
C PRO A 34 7.01 7.03 -30.89
N GLU A 35 8.12 6.45 -31.31
CA GLU A 35 8.37 5.00 -31.30
C GLU A 35 8.47 4.45 -29.88
N GLU A 36 9.22 5.13 -28.99
CA GLU A 36 9.34 4.72 -27.59
C GLU A 36 7.99 4.80 -26.85
N ARG A 37 7.22 5.86 -27.11
CA ARG A 37 5.86 5.99 -26.56
C ARG A 37 4.95 4.88 -27.07
N ALA A 38 5.05 4.54 -28.35
CA ALA A 38 4.28 3.44 -28.94
C ALA A 38 4.69 2.07 -28.36
N GLU A 39 5.98 1.85 -28.10
CA GLU A 39 6.47 0.63 -27.46
C GLU A 39 5.93 0.49 -26.02
N VAL A 40 5.94 1.58 -25.25
CA VAL A 40 5.37 1.61 -23.89
C VAL A 40 3.87 1.28 -23.91
N GLU A 41 3.08 1.86 -24.83
CA GLU A 41 1.66 1.50 -24.94
C GLU A 41 1.47 0.06 -25.43
N SER A 42 2.34 -0.44 -26.32
CA SER A 42 2.28 -1.83 -26.78
C SER A 42 2.46 -2.83 -25.64
N VAL A 43 3.43 -2.61 -24.73
CA VAL A 43 3.63 -3.53 -23.59
C VAL A 43 2.51 -3.43 -22.55
N ARG A 44 1.88 -2.27 -22.40
CA ARG A 44 0.69 -2.08 -21.55
C ARG A 44 -0.52 -2.84 -22.08
N GLU A 45 -0.76 -2.75 -23.38
CA GLU A 45 -1.83 -3.50 -24.04
C GLU A 45 -1.57 -5.00 -24.01
N ASP A 46 -0.31 -5.44 -24.18
CA ASP A 46 0.05 -6.84 -24.03
C ASP A 46 -0.18 -7.35 -22.60
N PHE A 47 0.21 -6.57 -21.59
CA PHE A 47 -0.10 -6.93 -20.19
C PHE A 47 -1.62 -7.04 -19.99
N LYS A 48 -2.38 -6.03 -20.40
CA LYS A 48 -3.84 -5.98 -20.24
C LYS A 48 -4.53 -7.19 -20.86
N LYS A 49 -4.11 -7.63 -22.05
CA LYS A 49 -4.65 -8.83 -22.73
C LYS A 49 -4.35 -10.13 -21.98
N ASN A 50 -3.19 -10.20 -21.34
CA ASN A 50 -2.71 -11.40 -20.65
C ASN A 50 -2.90 -11.37 -19.14
N ARG A 51 -3.52 -10.31 -18.58
CA ARG A 51 -3.61 -10.04 -17.13
C ARG A 51 -4.21 -11.17 -16.30
N PHE A 52 -5.07 -12.01 -16.89
CA PHE A 52 -5.66 -13.16 -16.19
C PHE A 52 -4.76 -14.41 -16.20
N GLN A 53 -3.82 -14.50 -17.14
CA GLN A 53 -2.87 -15.60 -17.24
C GLN A 53 -1.55 -15.28 -16.53
N LYS A 54 -1.13 -14.01 -16.56
CA LYS A 54 0.08 -13.51 -15.92
C LYS A 54 -0.25 -12.26 -15.11
N LYS A 55 -0.25 -12.43 -13.78
CA LYS A 55 -0.59 -11.37 -12.83
C LYS A 55 0.59 -10.47 -12.51
N GLN A 56 1.84 -10.91 -12.68
CA GLN A 56 3.02 -10.14 -12.31
C GLN A 56 3.56 -9.33 -13.49
N SER A 57 3.96 -8.08 -13.25
CA SER A 57 4.79 -7.32 -14.20
C SER A 57 6.21 -7.89 -14.28
N ALA A 58 6.90 -7.51 -15.35
CA ALA A 58 8.27 -7.88 -15.64
C ALA A 58 9.19 -6.65 -15.69
N ASP A 59 8.80 -5.53 -15.09
CA ASP A 59 9.54 -4.27 -15.06
C ASP A 59 10.00 -3.80 -16.45
N LEU A 60 9.14 -3.96 -17.46
CA LEU A 60 9.54 -3.72 -18.85
C LEU A 60 9.93 -2.26 -19.08
N LEU A 61 9.22 -1.31 -18.46
CA LEU A 61 9.51 0.12 -18.57
C LEU A 61 10.88 0.48 -17.98
N MET A 62 11.24 -0.09 -16.83
CA MET A 62 12.57 0.09 -16.22
C MET A 62 13.66 -0.51 -17.12
N ARG A 63 13.44 -1.75 -17.59
CA ARG A 63 14.42 -2.46 -18.43
C ARG A 63 14.67 -1.75 -19.75
N MET A 64 13.64 -1.19 -20.38
CA MET A 64 13.78 -0.39 -21.61
C MET A 64 14.70 0.81 -21.40
N GLN A 65 14.55 1.52 -20.28
CA GLN A 65 15.35 2.71 -19.97
C GLN A 65 16.80 2.34 -19.63
N LEU A 66 17.02 1.43 -18.67
CA LEU A 66 18.37 1.08 -18.24
C LEU A 66 19.18 0.40 -19.35
N ARG A 67 18.57 -0.45 -20.18
CA ARG A 67 19.28 -1.08 -21.32
C ARG A 67 19.65 -0.09 -22.42
N LYS A 68 18.91 1.00 -22.54
CA LYS A 68 19.25 2.09 -23.46
C LYS A 68 20.41 2.92 -22.91
N GLU A 69 20.43 3.18 -21.60
CA GLU A 69 21.49 3.94 -20.92
C GLU A 69 22.79 3.14 -20.77
N ASN A 70 22.69 1.82 -20.62
CA ASN A 70 23.81 0.89 -20.50
C ASN A 70 23.99 0.08 -21.80
N PRO A 71 24.84 0.53 -22.74
CA PRO A 71 25.16 -0.22 -23.95
C PRO A 71 26.01 -1.44 -23.60
N CYS A 72 25.37 -2.49 -23.09
CA CYS A 72 25.97 -3.81 -22.98
C CYS A 72 25.89 -4.51 -24.35
N GLY A 73 26.88 -5.36 -24.65
CA GLY A 73 26.85 -6.19 -25.86
C GLY A 73 25.58 -7.04 -25.99
N PRO A 74 25.34 -7.65 -27.16
CA PRO A 74 24.13 -8.43 -27.39
C PRO A 74 23.99 -9.56 -26.36
N ILE A 75 22.78 -9.70 -25.79
CA ILE A 75 22.47 -10.80 -24.87
C ILE A 75 22.42 -12.10 -25.70
N PRO A 76 23.24 -13.12 -25.38
CA PRO A 76 23.23 -14.41 -26.08
C PRO A 76 21.82 -15.03 -26.14
N PRO A 77 21.51 -15.78 -27.22
CA PRO A 77 20.22 -16.45 -27.34
C PRO A 77 20.02 -17.49 -26.23
N PRO A 78 18.77 -17.74 -25.79
CA PRO A 78 18.49 -18.75 -24.78
C PRO A 78 18.82 -20.15 -25.31
N VAL A 79 19.55 -20.93 -24.51
CA VAL A 79 19.73 -22.36 -24.74
C VAL A 79 18.59 -23.11 -24.07
N LYS A 80 17.83 -23.90 -24.83
CA LYS A 80 16.76 -24.76 -24.28
C LYS A 80 17.32 -26.16 -24.08
N VAL A 81 17.30 -26.63 -22.84
CA VAL A 81 17.67 -28.01 -22.50
C VAL A 81 16.38 -28.76 -22.15
N LYS A 82 16.15 -29.94 -22.76
CA LYS A 82 14.99 -30.77 -22.43
C LYS A 82 15.20 -31.48 -21.09
N GLU A 83 14.11 -31.86 -20.42
CA GLU A 83 14.11 -32.46 -19.07
C GLU A 83 15.03 -33.70 -18.90
N ARG A 84 15.30 -34.44 -19.98
CA ARG A 84 16.15 -35.65 -19.99
C ARG A 84 17.45 -35.49 -20.78
N GLU A 85 17.77 -34.27 -21.22
CA GLU A 85 18.95 -33.99 -22.02
C GLU A 85 20.14 -33.67 -21.11
N VAL A 86 21.33 -34.16 -21.48
CA VAL A 86 22.54 -33.90 -20.70
C VAL A 86 22.89 -32.42 -20.83
N VAL A 87 22.95 -31.72 -19.70
CA VAL A 87 23.37 -30.31 -19.64
C VAL A 87 24.84 -30.24 -20.03
N THR A 88 25.14 -29.61 -21.17
CA THR A 88 26.51 -29.45 -21.66
C THR A 88 27.19 -28.26 -20.98
N GLU A 89 28.52 -28.30 -20.88
CA GLU A 89 29.32 -27.18 -20.38
C GLU A 89 29.06 -25.90 -21.20
N GLU A 90 28.95 -26.03 -22.53
CA GLU A 90 28.62 -24.92 -23.43
C GLU A 90 27.24 -24.30 -23.12
N ALA A 91 26.23 -25.13 -22.83
CA ALA A 91 24.91 -24.66 -22.43
C ALA A 91 24.96 -23.88 -21.11
N VAL A 92 25.74 -24.35 -20.12
CA VAL A 92 25.95 -23.65 -18.85
C VAL A 92 26.66 -22.32 -19.08
N ILE A 93 27.79 -22.32 -19.79
CA ILE A 93 28.57 -21.11 -20.07
C ILE A 93 27.72 -20.08 -20.82
N THR A 94 26.94 -20.52 -21.81
CA THR A 94 26.06 -19.62 -22.58
C THR A 94 24.94 -19.05 -21.72
N THR A 95 24.34 -19.87 -20.85
CA THR A 95 23.30 -19.42 -19.91
C THR A 95 23.86 -18.44 -18.88
N LEU A 96 25.06 -18.70 -18.36
CA LEU A 96 25.76 -17.80 -17.43
C LEU A 96 26.10 -16.46 -18.09
N ARG A 97 26.71 -16.48 -19.29
CA ARG A 97 26.99 -15.26 -20.06
C ARG A 97 25.70 -14.48 -20.32
N ARG A 98 24.61 -15.17 -20.68
CA ARG A 98 23.30 -14.56 -20.89
C ARG A 98 22.76 -13.86 -19.64
N ALA A 99 22.85 -14.52 -18.48
CA ALA A 99 22.44 -13.95 -17.21
C ALA A 99 23.28 -12.71 -16.84
N LEU A 100 24.61 -12.83 -16.92
CA LEU A 100 25.53 -11.72 -16.64
C LEU A 100 25.29 -10.53 -17.57
N SER A 101 25.20 -10.76 -18.89
CA SER A 101 24.90 -9.70 -19.86
C SER A 101 23.55 -9.02 -19.59
N PHE A 102 22.54 -9.80 -19.20
CA PHE A 102 21.24 -9.23 -18.84
C PHE A 102 21.31 -8.37 -17.58
N TYR A 103 21.83 -8.90 -16.47
CA TYR A 103 21.89 -8.15 -15.21
C TYR A 103 22.80 -6.94 -15.30
N SER A 104 23.95 -7.01 -15.99
CA SER A 104 24.79 -5.83 -16.23
C SER A 104 24.05 -4.75 -17.03
N SER A 105 23.16 -5.12 -17.96
CA SER A 105 22.42 -4.14 -18.77
C SER A 105 21.32 -3.39 -18.01
N ILE A 106 20.96 -3.83 -16.81
CA ILE A 106 19.92 -3.22 -15.97
C ILE A 106 20.48 -2.73 -14.63
N GLN A 107 21.80 -2.61 -14.50
CA GLN A 107 22.44 -1.97 -13.34
C GLN A 107 22.31 -0.46 -13.47
N ALA A 108 21.87 0.23 -12.42
CA ALA A 108 21.81 1.68 -12.43
C ALA A 108 23.20 2.32 -12.26
N HIS A 109 23.32 3.60 -12.61
CA HIS A 109 24.61 4.30 -12.67
C HIS A 109 25.29 4.50 -11.30
N ASP A 110 24.53 4.43 -10.21
CA ASP A 110 25.04 4.46 -8.82
C ASP A 110 25.37 3.05 -8.29
N GLY A 111 25.30 2.02 -9.14
CA GLY A 111 25.75 0.66 -8.89
C GLY A 111 24.66 -0.30 -8.39
N HIS A 112 23.46 0.17 -8.06
CA HIS A 112 22.39 -0.71 -7.58
C HIS A 112 21.54 -1.30 -8.72
N TRP A 113 20.67 -2.26 -8.39
CA TRP A 113 19.68 -2.82 -9.31
C TRP A 113 18.27 -2.36 -8.93
N PRO A 114 17.69 -1.42 -9.67
CA PRO A 114 16.30 -1.04 -9.53
C PRO A 114 15.38 -2.24 -9.76
N ALA A 115 14.38 -2.42 -8.91
CA ALA A 115 13.45 -3.53 -9.03
C ALA A 115 12.12 -3.24 -8.36
N GLU A 116 11.05 -3.81 -8.92
CA GLU A 116 9.75 -3.86 -8.27
C GLU A 116 9.82 -4.59 -6.92
N SER A 117 9.11 -4.04 -5.94
CA SER A 117 8.82 -4.73 -4.70
C SER A 117 7.39 -4.48 -4.26
N ALA A 118 6.43 -4.97 -5.04
CA ALA A 118 5.00 -4.86 -4.76
C ALA A 118 4.34 -6.24 -4.79
N GLY A 119 3.01 -6.28 -4.95
CA GLY A 119 2.21 -7.50 -4.97
C GLY A 119 0.99 -7.42 -4.05
N PRO A 120 1.14 -6.95 -2.79
CA PRO A 120 -0.01 -6.75 -1.91
C PRO A 120 -0.94 -5.64 -2.41
N LEU A 121 -2.25 -5.90 -2.38
CA LEU A 121 -3.30 -4.97 -2.81
C LEU A 121 -3.92 -4.25 -1.61
N PHE A 122 -3.08 -3.70 -0.75
CA PHE A 122 -3.50 -2.85 0.37
C PHE A 122 -2.45 -1.79 0.74
N PHE A 123 -1.58 -1.41 -0.21
CA PHE A 123 -0.63 -0.31 -0.02
C PHE A 123 -1.07 0.95 -0.75
N LEU A 124 -1.46 0.78 -2.01
CA LEU A 124 -1.91 1.87 -2.88
C LEU A 124 -3.23 2.46 -2.41
N GLN A 125 -4.17 1.61 -2.02
CA GLN A 125 -5.51 2.04 -1.66
C GLN A 125 -5.51 2.89 -0.37
N PRO A 126 -4.83 2.48 0.73
CA PRO A 126 -4.66 3.37 1.88
C PRO A 126 -3.91 4.67 1.58
N MET A 127 -2.92 4.64 0.69
CA MET A 127 -2.21 5.87 0.25
C MET A 127 -3.19 6.87 -0.40
N VAL A 128 -4.03 6.39 -1.31
CA VAL A 128 -5.08 7.20 -1.96
C VAL A 128 -6.06 7.75 -0.93
N MET A 129 -6.52 6.93 0.03
CA MET A 129 -7.41 7.37 1.11
C MET A 129 -6.74 8.43 2.00
N ALA A 130 -5.48 8.22 2.39
CA ALA A 130 -4.73 9.16 3.21
C ALA A 130 -4.60 10.52 2.54
N LEU A 131 -4.17 10.55 1.27
CA LEU A 131 -4.01 11.79 0.52
C LEU A 131 -5.33 12.49 0.24
N TYR A 132 -6.42 11.74 0.12
CA TYR A 132 -7.77 12.29 0.06
C TYR A 132 -8.15 12.99 1.37
N ILE A 133 -7.95 12.32 2.51
CA ILE A 133 -8.25 12.85 3.85
C ILE A 133 -7.45 14.12 4.13
N THR A 134 -6.17 14.14 3.78
CA THR A 134 -5.30 15.29 4.04
C THR A 134 -5.40 16.42 3.01
N GLY A 135 -6.20 16.23 1.94
CA GLY A 135 -6.35 17.19 0.85
C GLY A 135 -5.14 17.28 -0.09
N ALA A 136 -4.17 16.37 0.01
CA ALA A 136 -2.94 16.37 -0.78
C ALA A 136 -3.02 15.50 -2.06
N LEU A 137 -4.16 14.87 -2.35
CA LEU A 137 -4.33 13.94 -3.47
C LEU A 137 -3.83 14.51 -4.82
N ASN A 138 -4.32 15.67 -5.23
CA ASN A 138 -3.95 16.27 -6.52
C ASN A 138 -2.54 16.90 -6.52
N ALA A 139 -1.99 17.20 -5.33
CA ALA A 139 -0.62 17.69 -5.21
C ALA A 139 0.39 16.54 -5.37
N MET A 140 0.06 15.35 -4.86
CA MET A 140 0.95 14.19 -4.90
C MET A 140 0.71 13.27 -6.10
N PHE A 141 -0.53 13.20 -6.59
CA PHE A 141 -0.90 12.43 -7.78
C PHE A 141 -1.39 13.38 -8.87
N SER A 142 -0.49 13.71 -9.78
CA SER A 142 -0.85 14.39 -11.04
C SER A 142 -1.81 13.52 -11.88
N PRO A 143 -2.47 14.07 -12.92
CA PRO A 143 -3.35 13.28 -13.79
C PRO A 143 -2.68 12.03 -14.39
N ALA A 144 -1.37 12.09 -14.65
CA ALA A 144 -0.61 10.94 -15.10
C ALA A 144 -0.52 9.85 -14.02
N HIS A 145 -0.24 10.21 -12.76
CA HIS A 145 -0.24 9.27 -11.64
C HIS A 145 -1.61 8.62 -11.49
N GLN A 146 -2.69 9.41 -11.46
CA GLN A 146 -4.05 8.92 -11.28
C GLN A 146 -4.42 7.92 -12.40
N LYS A 147 -4.08 8.22 -13.65
CA LYS A 147 -4.27 7.31 -14.79
C LYS A 147 -3.55 5.97 -14.59
N GLU A 148 -2.31 5.98 -14.13
CA GLU A 148 -1.54 4.74 -13.89
C GLU A 148 -2.04 3.95 -12.68
N ILE A 149 -2.54 4.63 -11.64
CA ILE A 149 -3.14 4.00 -10.46
C ILE A 149 -4.45 3.30 -10.86
N ILE A 150 -5.30 3.98 -11.61
CA ILE A 150 -6.55 3.41 -12.15
C ILE A 150 -6.23 2.21 -13.04
N ARG A 151 -5.23 2.33 -13.94
CA ARG A 151 -4.75 1.22 -14.77
C ARG A 151 -4.32 0.02 -13.92
N TYR A 152 -3.52 0.24 -12.87
CA TYR A 152 -3.07 -0.83 -11.98
C TYR A 152 -4.24 -1.53 -11.30
N LEU A 153 -5.18 -0.79 -10.74
CA LEU A 153 -6.34 -1.38 -10.08
C LEU A 153 -7.20 -2.19 -11.08
N TYR A 154 -7.50 -1.66 -12.27
CA TYR A 154 -8.28 -2.44 -13.26
C TYR A 154 -7.54 -3.66 -13.81
N ASN A 155 -6.23 -3.58 -13.98
CA ASN A 155 -5.44 -4.72 -14.42
C ASN A 155 -5.43 -5.88 -13.41
N HIS A 156 -5.61 -5.57 -12.13
CA HIS A 156 -5.61 -6.56 -11.05
C HIS A 156 -7.01 -6.90 -10.51
N GLN A 157 -8.06 -6.44 -11.16
CA GLN A 157 -9.41 -6.94 -10.91
C GLN A 157 -9.52 -8.39 -11.38
N ASN A 158 -10.13 -9.25 -10.57
CA ASN A 158 -10.40 -10.63 -10.93
C ASN A 158 -11.64 -10.75 -11.83
N GLU A 159 -11.80 -11.90 -12.50
CA GLU A 159 -12.91 -12.15 -13.42
C GLU A 159 -14.29 -12.09 -12.73
N ASP A 160 -14.34 -12.36 -11.43
CA ASP A 160 -15.54 -12.27 -10.59
C ASP A 160 -15.90 -10.81 -10.21
N GLY A 161 -15.09 -9.83 -10.60
CA GLY A 161 -15.27 -8.41 -10.30
C GLY A 161 -14.59 -7.94 -9.01
N GLY A 162 -14.04 -8.84 -8.20
CA GLY A 162 -13.38 -8.48 -6.95
C GLY A 162 -11.88 -8.21 -7.10
N TRP A 163 -11.24 -7.88 -5.98
CA TRP A 163 -9.79 -7.78 -5.84
C TRP A 163 -9.32 -8.60 -4.66
N GLY A 164 -8.15 -9.23 -4.79
CA GLY A 164 -7.57 -10.06 -3.74
C GLY A 164 -6.77 -9.29 -2.71
N PHE A 165 -6.25 -10.02 -1.72
CA PHE A 165 -5.28 -9.51 -0.74
C PHE A 165 -3.92 -9.15 -1.39
N HIS A 166 -3.59 -9.82 -2.49
CA HIS A 166 -2.44 -9.58 -3.36
C HIS A 166 -2.83 -9.86 -4.82
N ILE A 167 -2.01 -9.46 -5.79
CA ILE A 167 -2.30 -9.53 -7.24
C ILE A 167 -2.61 -10.95 -7.75
N GLU A 168 -2.09 -11.99 -7.10
CA GLU A 168 -2.35 -13.40 -7.43
C GLU A 168 -3.49 -14.03 -6.61
N GLY A 169 -4.05 -13.28 -5.65
CA GLY A 169 -5.05 -13.78 -4.71
C GLY A 169 -6.45 -13.83 -5.31
N HIS A 170 -7.26 -14.74 -4.79
CA HIS A 170 -8.71 -14.70 -4.99
C HIS A 170 -9.29 -13.42 -4.35
N SER A 171 -10.47 -13.02 -4.82
CA SER A 171 -11.14 -11.80 -4.35
C SER A 171 -11.50 -11.89 -2.87
N THR A 172 -11.27 -10.80 -2.14
CA THR A 172 -11.61 -10.70 -0.70
C THR A 172 -12.34 -9.39 -0.41
N MET A 173 -13.05 -9.30 0.73
CA MET A 173 -13.72 -8.05 1.12
C MET A 173 -12.70 -6.95 1.36
N PHE A 174 -11.55 -7.29 1.96
CA PHE A 174 -10.48 -6.31 2.17
C PHE A 174 -9.94 -5.74 0.86
N GLY A 175 -9.53 -6.60 -0.08
CA GLY A 175 -9.00 -6.14 -1.37
C GLY A 175 -10.04 -5.40 -2.19
N THR A 176 -11.24 -5.97 -2.33
CA THR A 176 -12.31 -5.43 -3.17
C THR A 176 -12.81 -4.08 -2.67
N ALA A 177 -13.13 -3.96 -1.39
CA ALA A 177 -13.66 -2.72 -0.85
C ALA A 177 -12.63 -1.58 -0.91
N LEU A 178 -11.37 -1.84 -0.56
CA LEU A 178 -10.34 -0.81 -0.63
C LEU A 178 -10.05 -0.37 -2.06
N SER A 179 -10.00 -1.30 -3.02
CA SER A 179 -9.81 -0.98 -4.45
C SER A 179 -10.98 -0.18 -5.01
N TYR A 180 -12.22 -0.58 -4.72
CA TYR A 180 -13.41 0.17 -5.13
C TYR A 180 -13.39 1.59 -4.58
N ILE A 181 -13.15 1.77 -3.27
CA ILE A 181 -13.08 3.09 -2.64
C ILE A 181 -11.96 3.94 -3.26
N ALA A 182 -10.79 3.36 -3.51
CA ALA A 182 -9.68 4.08 -4.14
C ALA A 182 -10.04 4.58 -5.55
N LEU A 183 -10.69 3.74 -6.37
CA LEU A 183 -11.18 4.13 -7.70
C LEU A 183 -12.23 5.25 -7.60
N ARG A 184 -13.18 5.15 -6.67
CA ARG A 184 -14.18 6.21 -6.43
C ARG A 184 -13.53 7.54 -6.01
N ILE A 185 -12.48 7.51 -5.19
CA ILE A 185 -11.68 8.69 -4.80
C ILE A 185 -10.96 9.32 -6.01
N LEU A 186 -10.48 8.49 -6.94
CA LEU A 186 -9.79 8.92 -8.16
C LEU A 186 -10.74 9.39 -9.28
N GLY A 187 -12.05 9.36 -9.02
CA GLY A 187 -13.06 9.94 -9.90
C GLY A 187 -13.89 8.95 -10.72
N GLU A 188 -13.58 7.64 -10.66
CA GLU A 188 -14.39 6.62 -11.32
C GLU A 188 -15.78 6.57 -10.70
N GLY A 189 -16.83 6.64 -11.52
CA GLY A 189 -18.23 6.46 -11.15
C GLY A 189 -18.61 4.99 -10.86
N PRO A 190 -19.79 4.73 -10.26
CA PRO A 190 -20.24 3.36 -9.96
C PRO A 190 -20.43 2.48 -11.20
N GLU A 191 -20.67 3.08 -12.37
CA GLU A 191 -20.87 2.38 -13.65
C GLU A 191 -19.65 2.45 -14.57
N ASP A 192 -18.54 3.03 -14.11
CA ASP A 192 -17.33 3.23 -14.91
C ASP A 192 -16.47 1.95 -15.02
N GLY A 193 -15.44 2.05 -15.85
CA GLY A 193 -14.53 0.97 -16.19
C GLY A 193 -15.04 0.05 -17.31
N GLU A 194 -14.11 -0.55 -18.04
CA GLU A 194 -14.44 -1.51 -19.08
C GLU A 194 -15.18 -2.72 -18.51
N ASP A 195 -16.11 -3.29 -19.29
CA ASP A 195 -16.95 -4.42 -18.88
C ASP A 195 -17.70 -4.21 -17.55
N SER A 196 -18.07 -2.96 -17.24
CA SER A 196 -18.74 -2.56 -16.00
C SER A 196 -17.96 -2.96 -14.74
N ALA A 197 -16.65 -2.75 -14.77
CA ALA A 197 -15.72 -3.11 -13.70
C ALA A 197 -16.16 -2.58 -12.33
N MET A 198 -16.58 -1.31 -12.23
CA MET A 198 -17.01 -0.73 -10.95
C MET A 198 -18.30 -1.37 -10.44
N ALA A 199 -19.30 -1.55 -11.31
CA ALA A 199 -20.57 -2.18 -10.94
C ALA A 199 -20.36 -3.63 -10.49
N LYS A 200 -19.47 -4.38 -11.14
CA LYS A 200 -19.08 -5.73 -10.72
C LYS A 200 -18.39 -5.75 -9.36
N GLY A 201 -17.48 -4.82 -9.11
CA GLY A 201 -16.83 -4.67 -7.80
C GLY A 201 -17.82 -4.35 -6.68
N GLN A 202 -18.73 -3.40 -6.92
CA GLN A 202 -19.80 -3.08 -5.97
C GLN A 202 -20.70 -4.28 -5.71
N LYS A 203 -21.15 -4.96 -6.78
CA LYS A 203 -21.97 -6.16 -6.68
C LYS A 203 -21.26 -7.24 -5.87
N TRP A 204 -19.97 -7.46 -6.11
CA TRP A 204 -19.17 -8.40 -5.35
C TRP A 204 -19.19 -8.05 -3.85
N ILE A 205 -18.97 -6.78 -3.48
CA ILE A 205 -19.04 -6.33 -2.07
C ILE A 205 -20.41 -6.64 -1.46
N LEU A 206 -21.49 -6.30 -2.15
CA LEU A 206 -22.85 -6.50 -1.63
C LEU A 206 -23.24 -7.98 -1.54
N ASP A 207 -22.83 -8.82 -2.49
CA ASP A 207 -23.10 -10.26 -2.49
C ASP A 207 -22.36 -11.00 -1.36
N HIS A 208 -21.26 -10.41 -0.84
CA HIS A 208 -20.41 -10.99 0.22
C HIS A 208 -20.64 -10.37 1.61
N GLY A 209 -21.80 -9.73 1.83
CA GLY A 209 -22.23 -9.22 3.14
C GLY A 209 -21.92 -7.74 3.39
N GLY A 210 -21.46 -7.03 2.36
CA GLY A 210 -21.22 -5.59 2.40
C GLY A 210 -20.03 -5.19 3.25
N LEU A 211 -19.79 -3.88 3.33
CA LEU A 211 -18.60 -3.33 3.99
C LEU A 211 -18.55 -3.61 5.51
N VAL A 212 -19.67 -3.98 6.13
CA VAL A 212 -19.75 -4.45 7.53
C VAL A 212 -18.80 -5.62 7.79
N ALA A 213 -18.59 -6.47 6.79
CA ALA A 213 -17.79 -7.69 6.88
C ALA A 213 -16.29 -7.48 6.59
N ILE A 214 -15.83 -6.25 6.36
CA ILE A 214 -14.41 -5.99 6.08
C ILE A 214 -13.52 -6.35 7.29
N PRO A 215 -12.32 -6.91 7.13
CA PRO A 215 -11.42 -7.27 8.24
C PRO A 215 -10.94 -6.08 9.08
N SER A 216 -10.35 -6.34 10.25
CA SER A 216 -9.97 -5.31 11.24
C SER A 216 -9.14 -4.14 10.71
N TRP A 217 -8.12 -4.40 9.87
CA TRP A 217 -7.34 -3.35 9.23
C TRP A 217 -8.15 -2.55 8.22
N GLY A 218 -9.06 -3.21 7.50
CA GLY A 218 -10.02 -2.54 6.62
C GLY A 218 -10.96 -1.65 7.42
N LYS A 219 -11.56 -2.15 8.51
CA LYS A 219 -12.43 -1.37 9.40
C LYS A 219 -11.72 -0.11 9.86
N PHE A 220 -10.45 -0.21 10.25
CA PHE A 220 -9.66 0.96 10.61
C PHE A 220 -9.61 1.99 9.47
N TRP A 221 -9.19 1.59 8.26
CA TRP A 221 -9.06 2.50 7.13
C TRP A 221 -10.38 3.13 6.71
N VAL A 222 -11.45 2.33 6.62
CA VAL A 222 -12.77 2.83 6.24
C VAL A 222 -13.42 3.67 7.34
N THR A 223 -13.04 3.47 8.61
CA THR A 223 -13.46 4.34 9.72
C THR A 223 -12.71 5.67 9.69
N VAL A 224 -11.40 5.64 9.49
CA VAL A 224 -10.57 6.86 9.35
C VAL A 224 -11.01 7.69 8.14
N LEU A 225 -11.44 7.07 7.04
CA LEU A 225 -12.06 7.76 5.90
C LEU A 225 -13.45 8.34 6.23
N GLY A 226 -14.16 7.73 7.18
CA GLY A 226 -15.51 8.14 7.58
C GLY A 226 -16.63 7.40 6.87
N VAL A 227 -16.38 6.24 6.26
CA VAL A 227 -17.43 5.38 5.68
C VAL A 227 -17.82 4.23 6.61
N TYR A 228 -17.32 4.17 7.85
CA TYR A 228 -17.57 3.15 8.86
C TYR A 228 -17.46 3.78 10.27
N GLU A 229 -18.11 3.23 11.30
CA GLU A 229 -18.08 3.80 12.66
C GLU A 229 -17.07 3.11 13.60
N TRP A 230 -16.37 3.89 14.44
CA TRP A 230 -15.41 3.36 15.43
C TRP A 230 -16.00 2.33 16.40
N SER A 231 -17.31 2.42 16.68
CA SER A 231 -18.03 1.46 17.51
C SER A 231 -18.09 0.05 16.88
N GLY A 232 -17.88 -0.05 15.57
CA GLY A 232 -17.77 -1.32 14.85
C GLY A 232 -16.35 -1.85 14.70
N CYS A 233 -15.36 -1.24 15.36
CA CYS A 233 -14.00 -1.72 15.43
C CYS A 233 -13.71 -2.40 16.78
N ASN A 234 -12.85 -3.42 16.77
CA ASN A 234 -12.25 -3.89 18.02
C ASN A 234 -11.30 -2.81 18.59
N PRO A 235 -11.20 -2.68 19.93
CA PRO A 235 -10.39 -1.62 20.52
C PRO A 235 -8.91 -1.69 20.17
N LEU A 236 -8.32 -0.53 19.85
CA LEU A 236 -6.88 -0.32 19.66
C LEU A 236 -6.34 0.65 20.73
N PRO A 237 -6.34 0.27 22.01
CA PRO A 237 -6.11 1.20 23.12
C PRO A 237 -4.68 1.75 23.11
N PRO A 238 -4.47 3.08 23.07
CA PRO A 238 -3.14 3.66 23.18
C PRO A 238 -2.49 3.38 24.55
N GLU A 239 -3.26 3.07 25.59
CA GLU A 239 -2.74 2.78 26.94
C GLU A 239 -1.74 1.61 26.95
N PHE A 240 -1.76 0.78 25.91
CA PHE A 240 -0.80 -0.28 25.66
C PHE A 240 0.67 0.21 25.66
N TRP A 241 0.93 1.45 25.25
CA TRP A 241 2.26 2.07 25.21
C TRP A 241 2.78 2.48 26.60
N LEU A 242 1.93 2.48 27.62
CA LEU A 242 2.30 2.82 29.00
C LEU A 242 2.58 1.59 29.88
N LEU A 243 2.47 0.39 29.31
CA LEU A 243 2.74 -0.85 30.05
C LEU A 243 4.20 -0.88 30.51
N PRO A 244 4.49 -1.45 31.70
CA PRO A 244 5.87 -1.65 32.13
C PRO A 244 6.54 -2.75 31.28
N ASN A 245 7.85 -2.64 31.05
CA ASN A 245 8.64 -3.62 30.28
C ASN A 245 8.49 -5.08 30.75
N ILE A 246 8.21 -5.29 32.04
CA ILE A 246 8.00 -6.62 32.61
C ILE A 246 6.70 -7.29 32.10
N SER A 247 5.73 -6.51 31.62
CA SER A 247 4.45 -7.02 31.11
C SER A 247 4.67 -8.01 29.94
N PRO A 248 4.01 -9.18 29.93
CA PRO A 248 4.15 -10.15 28.84
C PRO A 248 3.67 -9.60 27.50
N MET A 249 2.70 -8.67 27.52
CA MET A 249 2.16 -8.00 26.34
C MET A 249 2.83 -6.67 26.05
N HIS A 250 4.00 -6.35 26.63
CA HIS A 250 4.64 -5.06 26.36
C HIS A 250 4.95 -4.90 24.85
N PRO A 251 4.63 -3.75 24.21
CA PRO A 251 4.86 -3.56 22.78
C PRO A 251 6.30 -3.81 22.33
N GLY A 252 7.28 -3.57 23.21
CA GLY A 252 8.70 -3.88 22.96
C GLY A 252 9.00 -5.36 22.65
N LYS A 253 8.10 -6.30 23.01
CA LYS A 253 8.23 -7.75 22.76
C LYS A 253 7.49 -8.21 21.50
N MET A 254 6.74 -7.33 20.84
CA MET A 254 6.05 -7.64 19.59
C MET A 254 7.03 -7.60 18.40
N LEU A 255 6.70 -8.35 17.34
CA LEU A 255 7.37 -8.20 16.04
C LEU A 255 7.41 -6.71 15.65
N CYS A 256 8.58 -6.23 15.22
CA CYS A 256 8.81 -4.80 14.94
C CYS A 256 7.75 -4.23 14.00
N TYR A 257 7.45 -4.91 12.89
CA TYR A 257 6.45 -4.47 11.92
C TYR A 257 5.05 -4.33 12.54
N CYS A 258 4.63 -5.30 13.37
CA CYS A 258 3.34 -5.20 14.06
C CYS A 258 3.32 -4.00 15.01
N ARG A 259 4.37 -3.82 15.83
CA ARG A 259 4.47 -2.68 16.75
C ARG A 259 4.36 -1.35 16.00
N LEU A 260 5.13 -1.20 14.93
CA LEU A 260 5.22 0.03 14.14
C LEU A 260 3.90 0.37 13.44
N VAL A 261 3.14 -0.62 12.98
CA VAL A 261 1.80 -0.40 12.40
C VAL A 261 0.76 -0.02 13.46
N TYR A 262 0.70 -0.75 14.59
CA TYR A 262 -0.32 -0.50 15.61
C TYR A 262 -0.11 0.80 16.39
N MET A 263 1.10 1.36 16.37
CA MET A 263 1.43 2.63 17.00
C MET A 263 0.61 3.81 16.49
N PRO A 264 0.72 4.25 15.23
CA PRO A 264 -0.12 5.31 14.68
C PRO A 264 -1.60 4.91 14.63
N MET A 265 -1.95 3.63 14.42
CA MET A 265 -3.35 3.19 14.47
C MET A 265 -3.99 3.43 15.85
N SER A 266 -3.29 3.11 16.93
CA SER A 266 -3.78 3.32 18.29
C SER A 266 -3.91 4.80 18.65
N TYR A 267 -3.02 5.65 18.13
CA TYR A 267 -3.12 7.11 18.27
C TYR A 267 -4.39 7.64 17.60
N LEU A 268 -4.62 7.26 16.34
CA LEU A 268 -5.80 7.67 15.57
C LEU A 268 -7.10 7.11 16.18
N TYR A 269 -7.09 5.86 16.64
CA TYR A 269 -8.20 5.26 17.37
C TYR A 269 -8.48 6.02 18.67
N GLY A 270 -7.46 6.28 19.49
CA GLY A 270 -7.62 6.97 20.77
C GLY A 270 -8.11 8.42 20.63
N LYS A 271 -7.74 9.09 19.53
CA LYS A 271 -8.29 10.39 19.12
C LYS A 271 -9.69 10.31 18.52
N ARG A 272 -10.17 9.10 18.17
CA ARG A 272 -11.40 8.86 17.40
C ARG A 272 -11.41 9.65 16.10
N PHE A 273 -10.26 9.74 15.45
CA PHE A 273 -10.11 10.55 14.24
C PHE A 273 -10.97 9.99 13.11
N VAL A 274 -11.65 10.89 12.40
CA VAL A 274 -12.42 10.62 11.18
C VAL A 274 -12.15 11.79 10.23
N GLY A 275 -11.87 11.47 8.97
CA GLY A 275 -11.67 12.46 7.92
C GLY A 275 -12.94 13.25 7.56
N PRO A 276 -12.83 14.23 6.66
CA PRO A 276 -13.98 15.03 6.25
C PRO A 276 -15.11 14.20 5.61
N ILE A 277 -16.35 14.40 6.08
CA ILE A 277 -17.54 13.75 5.49
C ILE A 277 -17.99 14.51 4.25
N THR A 278 -17.40 14.17 3.11
CA THR A 278 -17.71 14.77 1.80
C THR A 278 -18.93 14.13 1.14
N GLY A 279 -19.39 14.70 0.02
CA GLY A 279 -20.42 14.07 -0.81
C GLY A 279 -20.02 12.68 -1.32
N LEU A 280 -18.73 12.45 -1.60
CA LEU A 280 -18.22 11.13 -1.97
C LEU A 280 -18.34 10.14 -0.79
N VAL A 281 -17.93 10.54 0.41
CA VAL A 281 -18.05 9.70 1.62
C VAL A 281 -19.52 9.34 1.87
N GLN A 282 -20.44 10.30 1.70
CA GLN A 282 -21.88 10.05 1.81
C GLN A 282 -22.38 9.06 0.74
N SER A 283 -21.90 9.18 -0.51
CA SER A 283 -22.21 8.25 -1.60
C SER A 283 -21.75 6.82 -1.27
N LEU A 284 -20.51 6.66 -0.81
CA LEU A 284 -19.94 5.37 -0.42
C LEU A 284 -20.74 4.69 0.70
N ARG A 285 -21.28 5.47 1.67
CA ARG A 285 -22.17 4.96 2.72
C ARG A 285 -23.50 4.41 2.20
N GLN A 286 -23.93 4.81 1.00
CA GLN A 286 -25.11 4.23 0.34
C GLN A 286 -24.74 3.08 -0.59
N GLU A 287 -23.56 3.14 -1.22
CA GLU A 287 -23.11 2.18 -2.24
C GLU A 287 -22.69 0.82 -1.65
N LEU A 288 -22.11 0.80 -0.44
CA LEU A 288 -21.31 -0.34 0.03
C LEU A 288 -21.97 -1.20 1.12
N TYR A 289 -23.26 -0.99 1.40
CA TYR A 289 -23.96 -1.62 2.51
C TYR A 289 -25.27 -2.27 2.05
N ASN A 290 -25.57 -3.48 2.55
CA ASN A 290 -26.84 -4.17 2.27
C ASN A 290 -28.04 -3.57 3.02
N GLU A 291 -27.77 -2.88 4.13
CA GLU A 291 -28.77 -2.22 4.96
C GLU A 291 -28.51 -0.71 4.99
N PRO A 292 -29.52 0.14 5.22
CA PRO A 292 -29.32 1.58 5.36
C PRO A 292 -28.29 1.88 6.45
N TYR A 293 -27.31 2.74 6.15
CA TYR A 293 -26.15 3.03 7.02
C TYR A 293 -26.51 3.33 8.49
N HIS A 294 -27.62 4.03 8.72
CA HIS A 294 -28.08 4.44 10.06
C HIS A 294 -28.71 3.30 10.88
N GLN A 295 -29.02 2.15 10.26
CA GLN A 295 -29.63 0.99 10.90
C GLN A 295 -28.59 -0.07 11.29
N ILE A 296 -27.35 0.09 10.83
CA ILE A 296 -26.27 -0.88 11.06
C ILE A 296 -25.99 -1.00 12.57
N SER A 297 -26.04 -2.23 13.08
CA SER A 297 -25.57 -2.56 14.42
C SER A 297 -24.05 -2.63 14.45
N TRP A 298 -23.41 -1.48 14.65
CA TRP A 298 -21.95 -1.38 14.67
C TRP A 298 -21.31 -2.28 15.74
N ASN A 299 -21.92 -2.45 16.91
CA ASN A 299 -21.37 -3.35 17.93
C ASN A 299 -21.26 -4.80 17.43
N ASN A 300 -22.22 -5.29 16.64
CA ASN A 300 -22.17 -6.63 16.03
C ASN A 300 -21.15 -6.68 14.89
N ALA A 301 -20.99 -5.56 14.19
CA ALA A 301 -20.01 -5.44 13.11
C ALA A 301 -18.58 -5.74 13.60
N ARG A 302 -18.23 -5.51 14.88
CA ARG A 302 -16.87 -5.75 15.43
C ARG A 302 -16.32 -7.15 15.13
N THR A 303 -17.15 -8.18 15.28
CA THR A 303 -16.78 -9.59 15.06
C THR A 303 -17.25 -10.11 13.71
N THR A 304 -17.93 -9.29 12.90
CA THR A 304 -18.34 -9.66 11.54
C THR A 304 -17.14 -9.55 10.61
N ILE A 305 -16.78 -10.65 9.95
CA ILE A 305 -15.67 -10.75 8.98
C ILE A 305 -16.13 -11.65 7.84
N ALA A 306 -15.88 -11.25 6.59
CA ALA A 306 -16.16 -12.06 5.42
C ALA A 306 -15.35 -13.38 5.45
N LYS A 307 -15.96 -14.46 4.97
CA LYS A 307 -15.35 -15.80 5.03
C LYS A 307 -14.07 -15.88 4.20
N GLU A 308 -14.01 -15.15 3.09
CA GLU A 308 -12.87 -15.05 2.17
C GLU A 308 -11.63 -14.46 2.85
N ASP A 309 -11.82 -13.57 3.82
CA ASP A 309 -10.72 -12.91 4.53
C ASP A 309 -10.30 -13.64 5.82
N LEU A 310 -11.04 -14.66 6.26
CA LEU A 310 -10.83 -15.31 7.55
C LEU A 310 -9.72 -16.38 7.47
N TYR A 311 -8.47 -15.95 7.36
CA TYR A 311 -7.32 -16.88 7.33
C TYR A 311 -7.00 -17.47 8.71
N TYR A 312 -7.07 -16.66 9.77
CA TYR A 312 -6.89 -17.09 11.15
C TYR A 312 -8.13 -16.72 11.98
N PRO A 313 -9.00 -17.67 12.31
CA PRO A 313 -10.15 -17.39 13.16
C PRO A 313 -9.70 -17.02 14.57
N HIS A 314 -10.42 -16.11 15.21
CA HIS A 314 -10.12 -15.72 16.57
C HIS A 314 -10.40 -16.87 17.56
N PRO A 315 -9.45 -17.18 18.46
CA PRO A 315 -9.75 -18.01 19.61
C PRO A 315 -10.78 -17.32 20.52
N LEU A 316 -11.65 -18.09 21.19
CA LEU A 316 -12.67 -17.55 22.11
C LEU A 316 -12.10 -16.57 23.14
N ILE A 317 -10.91 -16.85 23.67
CA ILE A 317 -10.23 -15.99 24.65
C ILE A 317 -9.92 -14.59 24.11
N GLN A 318 -9.62 -14.49 22.81
CA GLN A 318 -9.38 -13.22 22.13
C GLN A 318 -10.68 -12.41 22.01
N ASP A 319 -11.78 -13.06 21.64
CA ASP A 319 -13.09 -12.38 21.55
C ASP A 319 -13.59 -11.93 22.94
N MET A 320 -13.37 -12.73 23.98
CA MET A 320 -13.65 -12.34 25.36
C MET A 320 -12.82 -11.11 25.76
N LEU A 321 -11.52 -11.10 25.45
CA LEU A 321 -10.64 -9.96 25.74
C LEU A 321 -11.12 -8.69 25.02
N TRP A 322 -11.46 -8.78 23.74
CA TRP A 322 -12.02 -7.66 22.99
C TRP A 322 -13.37 -7.19 23.52
N GLY A 323 -14.22 -8.13 23.97
CA GLY A 323 -15.48 -7.83 24.66
C GLY A 323 -15.27 -7.02 25.94
N VAL A 324 -14.35 -7.45 26.80
CA VAL A 324 -14.01 -6.74 28.05
C VAL A 324 -13.42 -5.37 27.75
N LEU A 325 -12.47 -5.27 26.81
CA LEU A 325 -11.87 -3.99 26.45
C LEU A 325 -12.91 -3.01 25.92
N HIS A 326 -13.85 -3.47 25.08
CA HIS A 326 -14.86 -2.60 24.49
C HIS A 326 -15.97 -2.19 25.47
N HIS A 327 -16.52 -3.14 26.24
CA HIS A 327 -17.68 -2.87 27.10
C HIS A 327 -17.31 -2.33 28.48
N VAL A 328 -16.07 -2.57 28.93
CA VAL A 328 -15.62 -2.18 30.28
C VAL A 328 -14.51 -1.14 30.20
N ALA A 329 -13.38 -1.46 29.57
CA ALA A 329 -12.20 -0.59 29.61
C ALA A 329 -12.44 0.74 28.86
N GLU A 330 -12.99 0.71 27.64
CA GLU A 330 -13.23 1.91 26.83
C GLU A 330 -14.18 2.94 27.48
N PRO A 331 -15.36 2.57 28.02
CA PRO A 331 -16.21 3.50 28.76
C PRO A 331 -15.56 4.11 30.01
N ILE A 332 -14.62 3.39 30.64
CA ILE A 332 -13.87 3.88 31.80
C ILE A 332 -12.80 4.87 31.34
N LEU A 333 -11.97 4.48 30.38
CA LEU A 333 -10.81 5.24 29.89
C LEU A 333 -11.19 6.53 29.16
N THR A 334 -12.44 6.67 28.71
CA THR A 334 -12.96 7.90 28.10
C THR A 334 -13.51 8.91 29.12
N ARG A 335 -13.65 8.52 30.40
CA ARG A 335 -14.24 9.37 31.44
C ARG A 335 -13.18 9.87 32.42
N TRP A 336 -13.38 11.08 32.93
CA TRP A 336 -12.53 11.61 33.99
C TRP A 336 -12.66 10.77 35.29
N PRO A 337 -11.56 10.46 36.01
CA PRO A 337 -10.19 10.93 35.80
C PRO A 337 -9.33 10.05 34.88
N PHE A 338 -9.84 8.88 34.44
CA PHE A 338 -9.08 7.91 33.65
C PHE A 338 -8.76 8.40 32.23
N SER A 339 -9.51 9.37 31.70
CA SER A 339 -9.17 10.07 30.46
C SER A 339 -7.77 10.70 30.48
N LYS A 340 -7.23 11.06 31.65
CA LYS A 340 -5.84 11.51 31.78
C LYS A 340 -4.81 10.43 31.43
N LEU A 341 -5.15 9.16 31.66
CA LEU A 341 -4.30 8.04 31.23
C LEU A 341 -4.28 7.96 29.71
N ARG A 342 -5.44 8.14 29.06
CA ARG A 342 -5.56 8.21 27.60
C ARG A 342 -4.76 9.36 27.01
N GLU A 343 -4.83 10.55 27.60
CA GLU A 343 -4.02 11.71 27.18
C GLU A 343 -2.52 11.41 27.22
N LYS A 344 -2.04 10.83 28.34
CA LYS A 344 -0.62 10.41 28.46
C LYS A 344 -0.25 9.33 27.44
N ALA A 345 -1.15 8.40 27.19
CA ALA A 345 -0.93 7.31 26.25
C ALA A 345 -0.88 7.80 24.80
N LEU A 346 -1.70 8.78 24.45
CA LEU A 346 -1.65 9.44 23.15
C LEU A 346 -0.35 10.21 22.95
N GLU A 347 0.16 10.91 23.98
CA GLU A 347 1.47 11.58 23.90
C GLU A 347 2.62 10.57 23.73
N ALA A 348 2.57 9.44 24.44
CA ALA A 348 3.56 8.37 24.26
C ALA A 348 3.50 7.78 22.84
N ALA A 349 2.31 7.49 22.34
CA ALA A 349 2.12 6.93 20.99
C ALA A 349 2.66 7.86 19.91
N ILE A 350 2.29 9.15 19.93
CA ILE A 350 2.77 10.11 18.93
C ILE A 350 4.26 10.44 19.11
N GLY A 351 4.77 10.41 20.35
CA GLY A 351 6.20 10.52 20.63
C GLY A 351 7.02 9.41 19.97
N HIS A 352 6.52 8.18 19.97
CA HIS A 352 7.17 7.08 19.25
C HIS A 352 7.09 7.24 17.72
N VAL A 353 5.99 7.77 17.18
CA VAL A 353 5.89 8.10 15.74
C VAL A 353 6.94 9.15 15.36
N ARG A 354 7.08 10.24 16.14
CA ARG A 354 8.11 11.26 15.92
C ARG A 354 9.52 10.66 15.89
N TYR A 355 9.82 9.77 16.86
CA TYR A 355 11.11 9.10 16.94
C TYR A 355 11.41 8.24 15.71
N GLU A 356 10.43 7.47 15.23
CA GLU A 356 10.59 6.64 14.03
C GLU A 356 10.77 7.48 12.76
N ASP A 357 10.02 8.58 12.63
CA ASP A 357 10.14 9.50 11.50
C ASP A 357 11.53 10.12 11.42
N GLU A 358 12.08 10.56 12.57
CA GLU A 358 13.42 11.12 12.65
C GLU A 358 14.51 10.08 12.33
N ASN A 359 14.41 8.86 12.89
CA ASN A 359 15.39 7.80 12.67
C ASN A 359 15.42 7.30 11.21
N SER A 360 14.24 7.20 10.59
CA SER A 360 14.10 6.69 9.23
C SER A 360 14.20 7.79 8.17
N GLN A 361 14.40 9.04 8.56
CA GLN A 361 14.34 10.20 7.65
C GLN A 361 13.03 10.24 6.86
N TYR A 362 11.93 9.96 7.56
CA TYR A 362 10.57 9.91 7.05
C TYR A 362 10.35 8.82 5.99
N LEU A 363 11.21 7.80 5.93
CA LEU A 363 11.00 6.63 5.07
C LEU A 363 10.09 5.59 5.77
N CYS A 364 10.23 5.43 7.09
CA CYS A 364 9.62 4.34 7.85
C CYS A 364 10.11 2.95 7.37
N ILE A 365 9.69 1.87 8.05
CA ILE A 365 10.12 0.50 7.70
C ILE A 365 9.48 -0.03 6.41
N GLY A 366 8.30 0.50 6.06
CA GLY A 366 7.53 0.08 4.90
C GLY A 366 6.27 0.90 4.67
N SER A 367 5.59 0.65 3.55
CA SER A 367 4.50 1.51 3.05
C SER A 367 3.29 1.61 3.98
N VAL A 368 2.88 0.52 4.65
CA VAL A 368 1.74 0.55 5.57
C VAL A 368 1.98 1.52 6.73
N GLU A 369 3.13 1.38 7.40
CA GLU A 369 3.53 2.29 8.47
C GLU A 369 3.68 3.72 7.93
N LYS A 370 4.36 3.89 6.79
CA LYS A 370 4.61 5.18 6.17
C LYS A 370 3.34 6.02 6.00
N VAL A 371 2.27 5.41 5.51
CA VAL A 371 0.97 6.09 5.31
C VAL A 371 0.28 6.38 6.65
N LEU A 372 0.38 5.47 7.62
CA LEU A 372 -0.20 5.67 8.95
C LEU A 372 0.51 6.77 9.73
N CYS A 373 1.84 6.81 9.72
CA CYS A 373 2.64 7.89 10.32
C CYS A 373 2.32 9.22 9.63
N LEU A 374 2.24 9.25 8.29
CA LEU A 374 1.84 10.46 7.55
C LEU A 374 0.51 11.03 8.05
N ILE A 375 -0.53 10.20 8.21
CA ILE A 375 -1.83 10.66 8.74
C ILE A 375 -1.69 11.07 10.21
N ALA A 376 -0.99 10.30 11.03
CA ALA A 376 -0.83 10.63 12.45
C ALA A 376 -0.12 11.99 12.64
N ARG A 377 0.91 12.29 11.84
CA ARG A 377 1.60 13.59 11.81
C ARG A 377 0.68 14.71 11.32
N TRP A 378 -0.15 14.45 10.31
CA TRP A 378 -1.14 15.41 9.83
C TRP A 378 -2.23 15.70 10.88
N VAL A 379 -2.72 14.68 11.59
CA VAL A 379 -3.72 14.82 12.66
C VAL A 379 -3.15 15.57 13.87
N GLU A 380 -1.86 15.39 14.16
CA GLU A 380 -1.19 16.16 15.20
C GLU A 380 -1.07 17.64 14.81
N ASP A 381 -0.52 17.92 13.63
CA ASP A 381 -0.40 19.27 13.07
C ASP A 381 -0.31 19.21 11.53
N PRO A 382 -1.37 19.62 10.81
CA PRO A 382 -1.41 19.64 9.35
C PRO A 382 -0.35 20.52 8.69
N ASN A 383 0.19 21.51 9.41
CA ASN A 383 1.18 22.45 8.90
C ASN A 383 2.62 22.09 9.30
N SER A 384 2.79 20.97 10.01
CA SER A 384 4.08 20.57 10.54
C SER A 384 5.10 20.28 9.43
N GLU A 385 6.36 20.59 9.73
CA GLU A 385 7.49 20.24 8.89
C GLU A 385 7.60 18.72 8.66
N ALA A 386 7.26 17.94 9.69
CA ALA A 386 7.18 16.48 9.61
C ALA A 386 6.21 16.02 8.52
N TYR A 387 5.01 16.60 8.44
CA TYR A 387 4.04 16.24 7.41
C TYR A 387 4.55 16.55 5.99
N LYS A 388 5.19 17.71 5.80
CA LYS A 388 5.81 18.07 4.50
C LYS A 388 6.90 17.07 4.09
N ARG A 389 7.76 16.66 5.03
CA ARG A 389 8.79 15.63 4.79
C ARG A 389 8.19 14.27 4.50
N HIS A 390 7.06 13.93 5.12
CA HIS A 390 6.33 12.72 4.75
C HIS A 390 5.88 12.74 3.29
N LEU A 391 5.27 13.85 2.85
CA LEU A 391 4.82 14.03 1.47
C LEU A 391 5.98 13.95 0.47
N ALA A 392 7.10 14.62 0.76
CA ALA A 392 8.29 14.62 -0.09
C ALA A 392 8.87 13.22 -0.34
N ARG A 393 8.67 12.30 0.62
CA ARG A 393 9.12 10.90 0.57
C ARG A 393 8.16 9.91 -0.07
N LEU A 394 6.93 10.32 -0.43
CA LEU A 394 6.00 9.40 -1.07
C LEU A 394 6.46 8.89 -2.44
N PRO A 395 7.10 9.71 -3.30
CA PRO A 395 7.63 9.23 -4.58
C PRO A 395 8.62 8.06 -4.46
N ASP A 396 9.34 7.95 -3.35
CA ASP A 396 10.24 6.83 -3.04
C ASP A 396 9.47 5.49 -2.94
N ASN A 397 8.15 5.51 -2.74
CA ASN A 397 7.31 4.31 -2.77
C ASN A 397 6.71 4.00 -4.14
N TYR A 398 6.79 4.90 -5.11
CA TYR A 398 6.09 4.71 -6.39
C TYR A 398 6.89 3.77 -7.29
N TRP A 399 6.19 2.90 -7.99
CA TRP A 399 6.77 2.06 -9.03
C TRP A 399 5.83 1.98 -10.22
N VAL A 400 6.35 2.27 -11.41
CA VAL A 400 5.58 2.24 -12.65
C VAL A 400 6.08 1.10 -13.54
N ALA A 401 5.18 0.20 -13.90
CA ALA A 401 5.46 -0.90 -14.81
C ALA A 401 4.36 -0.99 -15.89
N GLU A 402 4.41 -2.03 -16.73
CA GLU A 402 3.43 -2.22 -17.81
C GLU A 402 1.99 -2.44 -17.31
N ASP A 403 1.82 -2.81 -16.05
CA ASP A 403 0.53 -2.99 -15.41
C ASP A 403 0.00 -1.72 -14.71
N GLY A 404 0.79 -0.66 -14.58
CA GLY A 404 0.40 0.62 -13.99
C GLY A 404 1.30 1.07 -12.83
N LEU A 405 0.81 2.03 -12.02
CA LEU A 405 1.53 2.55 -10.86
C LEU A 405 1.09 1.82 -9.60
N LYS A 406 2.06 1.33 -8.85
CA LYS A 406 1.90 0.63 -7.57
C LYS A 406 2.79 1.20 -6.49
N ILE A 407 2.49 0.82 -5.24
CA ILE A 407 3.25 1.22 -4.05
C ILE A 407 4.13 0.06 -3.59
N GLN A 408 5.42 0.32 -3.39
CA GLN A 408 6.40 -0.66 -2.97
C GLN A 408 6.31 -0.99 -1.46
N VAL A 409 6.69 -2.20 -1.06
CA VAL A 409 6.65 -2.68 0.34
C VAL A 409 7.74 -2.01 1.19
N ILE A 410 8.99 -2.01 0.71
CA ILE A 410 10.21 -1.58 1.44
C ILE A 410 11.09 -0.75 0.50
N MET A 411 11.59 0.39 0.99
CA MET A 411 12.38 1.34 0.19
C MET A 411 13.89 1.06 0.13
N GLN A 412 14.41 0.12 0.94
CA GLN A 412 15.85 -0.23 1.01
C GLN A 412 16.23 -1.52 0.26
N LYS A 413 15.39 -2.03 -0.66
CA LYS A 413 15.72 -3.27 -1.39
C LYS A 413 16.91 -3.15 -2.32
N CYS A 414 17.38 -1.95 -2.62
CA CYS A 414 18.60 -1.74 -3.40
C CYS A 414 19.78 -2.48 -2.76
N ILE A 415 19.88 -2.54 -1.43
CA ILE A 415 20.94 -3.33 -0.76
C ILE A 415 20.75 -4.82 -1.04
N ILE A 416 19.54 -5.36 -0.83
CA ILE A 416 19.27 -6.79 -1.01
C ILE A 416 19.50 -7.22 -2.47
N SER A 417 18.94 -6.49 -3.44
CA SER A 417 19.12 -6.81 -4.84
C SER A 417 20.59 -6.69 -5.26
N THR A 418 21.30 -5.68 -4.77
CA THR A 418 22.72 -5.51 -5.09
C THR A 418 23.56 -6.60 -4.43
N SER A 419 23.28 -6.99 -3.19
CA SER A 419 23.97 -8.09 -2.52
C SER A 419 23.71 -9.46 -3.15
N ILE A 420 22.58 -9.65 -3.83
CA ILE A 420 22.27 -10.89 -4.57
C ILE A 420 22.95 -10.88 -5.95
N ASN A 421 23.11 -9.70 -6.57
CA ASN A 421 23.61 -9.55 -7.93
C ASN A 421 25.13 -9.27 -8.01
N MET A 422 25.76 -8.81 -6.93
CA MET A 422 27.22 -8.80 -6.74
C MET A 422 27.72 -10.20 -6.42
#